data_AF-A0A1C6GZ81-F1
#
_entry.id   AF-A0A1C6GZ81-F1
#
_cell.length_a   1.000
_cell.length_b   1.000
_cell.length_c   1.000
_cell.angle_alpha   90.00
_cell.angle_beta   90.00
_cell.angle_gamma   90.00
#
_symmetry.space_group_name_H-M   'P 1'
#
loop_
_entity.id
_entity.type
_entity.pdbx_description
1 polymer ?
#
loop_
_entity_poly.entity_id
_entity_poly.type
_entity_poly.pdbx_seq_one_letter_code
_entity_poly.pdbx_strand_id
1 'polypeptide(L)'
;MKNNYSLAERNRIVEEYLPYVEWVIRKNRALMKAAKLEYDDVYQQLSLRLVKAVCTYDPDKGELGAHIWAQLHFELMNCKRPLRTCGMTGLPKDYRRGNIVSFESIREDSELYEQLIAA
;
A
#
# COMPACT_ATOMS: atom_id res chain seq x y z
N MET A 1 -4.08 12.06 -21.23
CA MET A 1 -5.23 11.41 -20.53
C MET A 1 -6.26 11.10 -21.59
N LYS A 2 -6.78 9.88 -21.66
CA LYS A 2 -7.78 9.52 -22.68
C LYS A 2 -9.22 9.67 -22.18
N ASN A 3 -9.45 9.66 -20.87
CA ASN A 3 -10.73 10.13 -20.34
C ASN A 3 -10.78 11.66 -20.29
N ASN A 4 -11.92 12.20 -20.67
CA ASN A 4 -12.22 13.64 -20.70
C ASN A 4 -13.04 14.07 -19.46
N TYR A 5 -12.93 13.35 -18.34
CA TYR A 5 -13.66 13.73 -17.13
C TYR A 5 -13.15 15.05 -16.59
N SER A 6 -14.08 15.96 -16.31
CA SER A 6 -13.84 17.16 -15.50
C SER A 6 -13.42 16.78 -14.08
N LEU A 7 -12.85 17.74 -13.34
CA LEU A 7 -12.49 17.52 -11.94
C LEU A 7 -13.70 17.10 -11.08
N ALA A 8 -14.86 17.72 -11.30
CA ALA A 8 -16.09 17.41 -10.57
C ALA A 8 -16.58 15.98 -10.85
N GLU A 9 -16.52 15.54 -12.11
CA GLU A 9 -16.87 14.16 -12.47
C GLU A 9 -15.90 13.15 -11.85
N ARG A 10 -14.60 13.43 -11.87
CA ARG A 10 -13.60 12.56 -11.21
C ARG A 10 -13.86 12.45 -9.72
N ASN A 11 -14.15 13.56 -9.04
CA ASN A 11 -14.46 13.54 -7.61
C ASN A 11 -15.74 12.74 -7.32
N ARG A 12 -16.80 12.95 -8.11
CA ARG A 12 -18.05 12.17 -7.99
C ARG A 12 -17.78 10.67 -8.15
N ILE A 13 -17.02 10.28 -9.17
CA ILE A 13 -16.65 8.86 -9.40
C ILE A 13 -15.83 8.32 -8.22
N VAL A 14 -14.85 9.07 -7.72
CA VAL A 14 -14.05 8.64 -6.55
C VAL A 14 -14.95 8.44 -5.33
N GLU A 15 -15.86 9.35 -5.05
CA GLU A 15 -16.81 9.25 -3.93
C GLU A 15 -17.74 8.03 -4.08
N GLU A 16 -18.25 7.78 -5.29
CA GLU A 16 -19.09 6.61 -5.60
C GLU A 16 -18.37 5.29 -5.36
N TYR A 17 -17.08 5.21 -5.71
CA TYR A 17 -16.26 4.01 -5.56
C TYR A 17 -15.51 3.93 -4.23
N LEU A 18 -15.56 4.94 -3.37
CA LEU A 18 -14.87 4.92 -2.08
C LEU A 18 -15.27 3.72 -1.20
N PRO A 19 -16.56 3.30 -1.12
CA PRO A 19 -16.95 2.09 -0.39
C PRO A 19 -16.31 0.79 -0.90
N TYR A 20 -15.85 0.74 -2.16
CA TYR A 20 -15.14 -0.42 -2.69
C TYR A 20 -13.79 -0.63 -2.00
N VAL A 21 -13.15 0.42 -1.50
CA VAL A 21 -11.89 0.31 -0.75
C VAL A 21 -12.11 -0.53 0.51
N GLU A 22 -13.14 -0.21 1.29
CA GLU A 22 -13.49 -0.97 2.49
C GLU A 22 -13.86 -2.41 2.12
N TRP A 23 -14.64 -2.60 1.05
CA TRP A 23 -15.00 -3.94 0.58
C TRP A 23 -13.76 -4.79 0.24
N VAL A 24 -12.79 -4.22 -0.48
CA VAL A 24 -11.51 -4.90 -0.81
C VAL A 24 -10.77 -5.30 0.46
N ILE A 25 -10.64 -4.41 1.44
CA ILE A 25 -9.97 -4.72 2.71
C ILE A 25 -10.69 -5.84 3.46
N ARG A 26 -12.02 -5.76 3.57
CA ARG A 26 -12.85 -6.75 4.28
C ARG A 26 -12.74 -8.14 3.64
N LYS A 27 -12.75 -8.23 2.30
CA LYS A 27 -12.58 -9.49 1.59
C LYS A 27 -11.18 -10.09 1.74
N ASN A 28 -10.18 -9.28 2.08
CA ASN A 28 -8.79 -9.69 2.22
C ASN A 28 -8.29 -9.67 3.69
N ARG A 29 -9.18 -9.80 4.68
CA ARG A 29 -8.80 -9.80 6.12
C ARG A 29 -7.73 -10.83 6.48
N ALA A 30 -7.74 -12.01 5.84
CA ALA A 30 -6.72 -13.02 6.07
C ALA A 30 -5.32 -12.52 5.66
N LEU A 31 -5.22 -11.85 4.51
CA LEU A 31 -3.98 -11.22 4.04
C LEU A 31 -3.54 -10.09 4.99
N MET A 32 -4.46 -9.20 5.37
CA MET A 32 -4.19 -8.10 6.31
C MET A 32 -3.55 -8.63 7.60
N LYS A 33 -4.12 -9.70 8.17
CA LYS A 33 -3.60 -10.33 9.39
C LYS A 33 -2.24 -11.02 9.16
N ALA A 34 -2.10 -11.78 8.08
CA ALA A 34 -0.87 -12.53 7.78
C ALA A 34 0.33 -11.60 7.52
N ALA A 35 0.11 -10.50 6.82
CA ALA A 35 1.14 -9.49 6.53
C ALA A 35 1.28 -8.43 7.63
N LYS A 36 0.47 -8.49 8.70
CA LYS A 36 0.42 -7.51 9.80
C LYS A 36 0.29 -6.07 9.27
N LEU A 37 -0.63 -5.88 8.32
CA LEU A 37 -0.93 -4.58 7.74
C LEU A 37 -1.82 -3.77 8.70
N GLU A 38 -1.50 -2.49 8.83
CA GLU A 38 -2.32 -1.52 9.57
C GLU A 38 -3.51 -1.11 8.68
N TYR A 39 -4.69 -0.98 9.29
CA TYR A 39 -5.94 -0.77 8.56
C TYR A 39 -6.00 0.62 7.92
N ASP A 40 -5.69 1.66 8.69
CA ASP A 40 -5.75 3.06 8.23
C ASP A 40 -4.73 3.33 7.12
N ASP A 41 -3.51 2.79 7.23
CA ASP A 41 -2.46 2.88 6.22
C ASP A 41 -2.90 2.24 4.90
N VAL A 42 -3.49 1.03 4.96
CA VAL A 42 -4.00 0.35 3.77
C VAL A 42 -5.18 1.11 3.19
N TYR A 43 -6.10 1.60 4.03
CA TYR A 43 -7.23 2.39 3.58
C TYR A 43 -6.80 3.65 2.84
N GLN A 44 -5.84 4.41 3.40
CA GLN A 44 -5.27 5.59 2.77
C GLN A 44 -4.57 5.26 1.45
N GLN A 45 -3.74 4.20 1.43
CA GLN A 45 -3.01 3.80 0.24
C GLN A 45 -3.94 3.37 -0.90
N LEU A 46 -4.98 2.59 -0.58
CA LEU A 46 -6.01 2.19 -1.55
C LEU A 46 -6.84 3.38 -2.02
N SER A 47 -7.17 4.34 -1.15
CA SER A 47 -7.87 5.56 -1.53
C SER A 47 -7.05 6.41 -2.51
N LEU A 48 -5.74 6.56 -2.27
CA LEU A 48 -4.83 7.24 -3.21
C LEU A 48 -4.75 6.50 -4.55
N ARG A 49 -4.75 5.16 -4.52
CA ARG A 49 -4.78 4.35 -5.75
C ARG A 49 -6.09 4.52 -6.51
N LEU A 50 -7.23 4.60 -5.83
CA LEU A 50 -8.54 4.87 -6.44
C LEU A 50 -8.53 6.19 -7.23
N VAL A 51 -8.07 7.27 -6.59
CA VAL A 51 -7.93 8.59 -7.25
C VAL A 51 -7.06 8.49 -8.50
N LYS A 52 -5.91 7.80 -8.40
CA LYS A 52 -5.01 7.59 -9.54
C LYS A 52 -5.67 6.76 -10.64
N ALA A 53 -6.37 5.69 -10.30
CA ALA A 53 -7.06 4.82 -11.25
C ALA A 53 -8.09 5.62 -12.06
N VAL A 54 -8.92 6.43 -11.40
CA VAL A 54 -9.90 7.30 -12.07
C VAL A 54 -9.22 8.33 -12.96
N CYS A 55 -8.13 8.96 -12.51
CA CYS A 55 -7.36 9.92 -13.31
C CYS A 55 -6.71 9.29 -14.55
N THR A 56 -6.21 8.06 -14.45
CA THR A 56 -5.48 7.39 -15.55
C THR A 56 -6.35 6.46 -16.39
N TYR A 57 -7.64 6.36 -16.08
CA TYR A 57 -8.56 5.47 -16.77
C TYR A 57 -8.64 5.77 -18.27
N ASP A 58 -8.64 4.70 -19.06
CA ASP A 58 -8.70 4.69 -20.51
C ASP A 58 -9.93 3.86 -20.93
N PRO A 59 -11.02 4.49 -21.40
CA PRO A 59 -12.25 3.79 -21.79
C PRO A 59 -12.04 2.74 -22.89
N ASP A 60 -10.99 2.88 -23.71
CA ASP A 60 -10.66 1.91 -24.75
C ASP A 60 -10.15 0.58 -24.18
N LYS A 61 -9.79 0.54 -22.89
CA LYS A 61 -9.18 -0.63 -22.22
C LYS A 61 -10.17 -1.43 -21.37
N GLY A 62 -11.47 -1.16 -21.49
CA GLY A 62 -12.53 -1.88 -20.80
C GLY A 62 -13.24 -1.01 -19.76
N GLU A 63 -14.10 -1.65 -18.96
CA GLU A 63 -15.00 -0.98 -18.03
C GLU A 63 -14.26 -0.36 -16.82
N LEU A 64 -14.73 0.80 -16.37
CA LEU A 64 -14.18 1.55 -15.24
C LEU A 64 -14.19 0.74 -13.94
N GLY A 65 -15.30 0.06 -13.62
CA GLY A 65 -15.41 -0.74 -12.40
C GLY A 65 -14.38 -1.87 -12.34
N ALA A 66 -14.24 -2.61 -13.44
CA ALA A 66 -13.22 -3.65 -13.59
C ALA A 66 -11.79 -3.09 -13.48
N HIS A 67 -11.52 -1.92 -14.09
CA HIS A 67 -10.24 -1.23 -13.98
C HIS A 67 -9.92 -0.85 -12.53
N ILE A 68 -10.87 -0.21 -11.82
CA ILE A 68 -10.72 0.19 -10.41
C ILE A 68 -10.46 -1.04 -9.55
N TRP A 69 -11.26 -2.10 -9.71
CA TRP A 69 -11.08 -3.34 -8.94
C TRP A 69 -9.67 -3.92 -9.13
N ALA A 70 -9.20 -4.01 -10.38
CA ALA A 70 -7.87 -4.52 -10.68
C ALA A 70 -6.75 -3.64 -10.06
N GLN A 71 -6.89 -2.31 -10.13
CA GLN A 71 -5.95 -1.37 -9.53
C GLN A 71 -5.90 -1.49 -8.00
N LEU A 72 -7.05 -1.59 -7.33
CA LEU A 72 -7.12 -1.74 -5.88
C LEU A 72 -6.55 -3.08 -5.42
N HIS A 73 -6.88 -4.17 -6.13
CA HIS A 73 -6.37 -5.50 -5.80
C HIS A 73 -4.83 -5.56 -5.94
N PHE A 74 -4.29 -4.99 -7.03
CA PHE A 74 -2.84 -4.93 -7.23
C PHE A 74 -2.15 -4.06 -6.18
N GLU A 75 -2.72 -2.93 -5.81
CA GLU A 75 -2.14 -2.06 -4.78
C GLU A 75 -2.12 -2.74 -3.41
N LEU A 76 -3.20 -3.43 -3.02
CA LEU A 76 -3.24 -4.18 -1.77
C LEU A 76 -2.10 -5.21 -1.68
N MET A 77 -1.82 -5.90 -2.78
CA MET A 77 -0.69 -6.84 -2.86
C MET A 77 0.67 -6.17 -2.72
N ASN A 78 0.77 -4.86 -3.00
CA ASN A 78 1.98 -4.07 -2.80
C ASN A 78 2.09 -3.45 -1.40
N CYS A 79 1.01 -3.38 -0.61
CA CYS A 79 1.05 -2.87 0.76
C CYS A 79 1.93 -3.72 1.71
N LYS A 80 2.16 -5.00 1.40
CA LYS A 80 3.06 -5.89 2.16
C LYS A 80 4.55 -5.67 1.89
N ARG A 81 4.92 -4.76 0.99
CA ARG A 81 6.32 -4.50 0.68
C ARG A 81 7.00 -3.83 1.90
N PRO A 82 8.27 -4.14 2.18
CA PRO A 82 8.98 -3.58 3.33
C PRO A 82 8.91 -2.05 3.42
N LEU A 83 9.14 -1.35 2.32
CA LEU A 83 8.96 0.11 2.24
C LEU A 83 7.60 0.59 2.78
N ARG A 84 6.53 -0.16 2.52
CA ARG A 84 5.17 0.19 2.94
C ARG A 84 4.89 -0.18 4.39
N THR A 85 5.59 -1.18 4.94
CA THR A 85 5.37 -1.66 6.31
C THR A 85 6.33 -1.04 7.32
N CYS A 86 7.52 -0.60 6.92
CA CYS A 86 8.54 -0.03 7.81
C CYS A 86 9.26 1.22 7.25
N GLY A 87 8.82 1.79 6.12
CA GLY A 87 9.42 3.02 5.57
C GLY A 87 10.81 2.84 4.95
N MET A 88 11.34 1.61 4.88
CA MET A 88 12.71 1.34 4.43
C MET A 88 12.79 1.16 2.90
N THR A 89 13.63 1.96 2.26
CA THR A 89 13.98 1.82 0.83
C THR A 89 15.28 1.03 0.66
N GLY A 90 15.49 0.39 -0.49
CA GLY A 90 16.75 -0.30 -0.81
C GLY A 90 17.01 -1.62 -0.10
N LEU A 91 16.01 -2.19 0.59
CA LEU A 91 16.17 -3.47 1.28
C LEU A 91 16.47 -4.64 0.30
N PRO A 92 17.30 -5.62 0.71
CA PRO A 92 17.56 -6.83 -0.06
C PRO A 92 16.27 -7.57 -0.45
N LYS A 93 16.29 -8.28 -1.58
CA LYS A 93 15.10 -9.00 -2.10
C LYS A 93 14.56 -10.06 -1.14
N ASP A 94 15.44 -10.63 -0.31
CA ASP A 94 15.18 -11.65 0.69
C ASP A 94 14.91 -11.10 2.10
N TYR A 95 14.75 -9.77 2.23
CA TYR A 95 14.46 -9.12 3.50
C TYR A 95 13.30 -9.80 4.24
N ARG A 96 13.51 -10.03 5.55
CA ARG A 96 12.50 -10.51 6.48
C ARG A 96 12.31 -9.48 7.58
N ARG A 97 11.05 -9.24 8.00
CA ARG A 97 10.72 -8.32 9.09
C ARG A 97 11.47 -8.62 10.40
N GLY A 98 11.81 -9.89 10.64
CA GLY A 98 12.62 -10.30 11.80
C GLY A 98 14.05 -9.75 11.81
N ASN A 99 14.51 -9.17 10.69
CA ASN A 99 15.82 -8.52 10.60
C ASN A 99 15.77 -7.07 11.12
N ILE A 100 14.58 -6.52 11.44
CA ILE A 100 14.45 -5.25 12.14
C ILE A 100 14.48 -5.53 13.64
N VAL A 101 15.48 -4.96 14.31
CA VAL A 101 15.61 -4.96 15.76
C VAL A 101 15.31 -3.56 16.31
N SER A 102 14.65 -3.48 17.47
CA SER A 102 14.49 -2.20 18.17
C SER A 102 15.85 -1.74 18.65
N PHE A 103 16.11 -0.44 18.64
CA PHE A 103 17.32 0.11 19.24
C PHE A 103 17.44 -0.30 20.71
N GLU A 104 16.32 -0.30 21.43
CA GLU A 104 16.23 -0.71 22.85
C GLU A 104 16.54 -2.20 23.07
N SER A 105 16.48 -3.01 22.01
CA SER A 105 16.82 -4.44 22.09
C SER A 105 18.31 -4.73 21.87
N ILE A 106 19.08 -3.72 21.47
CA ILE A 106 20.54 -3.81 21.32
C ILE A 106 21.16 -3.62 22.71
N ARG A 107 21.82 -4.66 23.21
CA ARG A 107 22.58 -4.55 24.47
C ARG A 107 23.91 -3.86 24.20
N GLU A 108 24.36 -3.04 25.16
CA GLU A 108 25.63 -2.30 25.08
C GLU A 108 26.87 -3.20 24.92
N ASP A 109 26.76 -4.47 25.32
CA ASP A 109 27.82 -5.49 25.18
C ASP A 109 27.71 -6.33 23.90
N SER A 110 26.82 -5.98 22.97
CA SER A 110 26.64 -6.72 21.73
C SER A 110 27.51 -6.19 20.60
N GLU A 111 27.94 -7.09 19.71
CA GLU A 111 28.69 -6.75 18.49
C GLU A 111 27.94 -5.72 17.61
N LEU A 112 26.60 -5.74 17.66
CA LEU A 112 25.75 -4.77 16.98
C LEU A 112 25.85 -3.36 17.58
N TYR A 113 26.06 -3.23 18.89
CA TYR A 113 26.28 -1.94 19.55
C TYR A 113 27.63 -1.33 19.17
N GLU A 114 28.69 -2.16 19.15
CA GLU A 114 30.02 -1.72 18.71
C GLU A 114 30.00 -1.25 17.25
N GLN A 115 29.35 -1.99 16.36
CA GLN A 115 29.19 -1.60 14.95
C GLN A 115 28.38 -0.32 14.77
N LEU A 116 27.38 -0.08 15.64
CA LEU A 116 26.53 1.10 15.58
C LEU A 116 27.26 2.36 16.06
N ILE A 117 28.16 2.25 17.05
CA ILE A 117 28.99 3.37 17.51
C ILE A 117 30.14 3.68 16.54
N ALA A 118 30.60 2.69 15.78
CA ALA A 118 31.71 2.84 14.83
C ALA A 118 31.31 3.46 13.46
N ALA A 119 30.01 3.59 13.17
CA ALA A 119 29.47 4.11 11.90
C ALA A 119 29.16 5.61 11.96
#